data_AF-A0A8T7CR25-F1
#
_entry.id   AF-A0A8T7CR25-F1
#
_cell.length_a   1.000
_cell.length_b   1.000
_cell.length_c   1.000
_cell.angle_alpha   90.00
_cell.angle_beta   90.00
_cell.angle_gamma   90.00
#
_symmetry.space_group_name_H-M   'P 1'
#
loop_
_entity.id
_entity.type
_entity.pdbx_description
1 polymer ?
#
loop_
_entity_poly.entity_id
_entity_poly.type
_entity_poly.pdbx_seq_one_letter_code
_entity_poly.pdbx_strand_id
1 'polypeptide(L)'
;MSYELNARPVAQLGVDSRAAFINRTYLHLFGAITAFVALEAWLFQSGLAEQINRLLPRGAGWLLVLGAFMIVGWAASHVAHRARTPAAQYAALGGFIIAEAIIFVPMLYMAMNISPDIPKQAGM
;
A
#
# COMPACT_ATOMS: atom_id res chain seq x y z
N MET A 1 35.42 1.97 -23.02
CA MET A 1 34.82 0.74 -22.48
C MET A 1 33.38 1.07 -22.09
N SER A 2 32.47 1.05 -23.07
CA SER A 2 31.04 1.31 -22.86
C SER A 2 30.39 0.06 -22.29
N TYR A 3 30.00 0.11 -21.02
CA TYR A 3 29.07 -0.87 -20.44
C TYR A 3 27.70 -0.62 -21.07
N GLU A 4 27.45 -1.23 -22.23
CA GLU A 4 26.09 -1.50 -22.66
C GLU A 4 25.47 -2.42 -21.62
N LEU A 5 24.79 -1.81 -20.65
CA LEU A 5 23.80 -2.50 -19.84
C LEU A 5 22.76 -3.00 -20.83
N ASN A 6 22.89 -4.25 -21.27
CA ASN A 6 21.93 -4.95 -22.12
C ASN A 6 20.67 -5.27 -21.28
N ALA A 7 20.07 -4.22 -20.72
CA ALA A 7 18.82 -4.26 -19.98
C ALA A 7 17.70 -4.42 -20.99
N ARG A 8 17.53 -5.65 -21.48
CA ARG A 8 16.40 -5.99 -22.36
C ARG A 8 15.12 -5.85 -21.54
N PRO A 9 14.14 -5.01 -21.96
CA PRO A 9 12.85 -4.94 -21.31
C PRO A 9 12.22 -6.32 -21.17
N VAL A 10 11.51 -6.58 -20.08
CA VAL A 10 10.84 -7.89 -19.84
C VAL A 10 9.93 -8.26 -21.02
N ALA A 11 9.34 -7.27 -21.70
CA ALA A 11 8.52 -7.46 -22.89
C ALA A 11 9.25 -8.16 -24.06
N GLN A 12 10.58 -8.07 -24.13
CA GLN A 12 11.40 -8.69 -25.18
C GLN A 12 11.95 -10.07 -24.80
N LEU A 13 11.63 -10.58 -23.59
CA LEU A 13 12.03 -11.91 -23.15
C LEU A 13 11.07 -12.99 -23.65
N GLY A 14 11.50 -14.25 -23.57
CA GLY A 14 10.66 -15.41 -23.87
C GLY A 14 9.38 -15.46 -23.02
N VAL A 15 8.39 -16.22 -23.50
CA VAL A 15 7.06 -16.33 -22.89
C VAL A 15 7.14 -16.75 -21.43
N ASP A 16 7.97 -17.74 -21.10
CA ASP A 16 8.12 -18.25 -19.73
C ASP A 16 8.65 -17.18 -18.76
N SER A 17 9.64 -16.39 -19.17
CA SER A 17 10.20 -15.30 -18.36
C SER A 17 9.17 -14.19 -18.11
N ARG A 18 8.36 -13.87 -19.12
CA ARG A 18 7.27 -12.89 -19.00
C ARG A 18 6.18 -13.40 -18.05
N ALA A 19 5.79 -14.67 -18.18
CA ALA A 19 4.81 -15.29 -17.29
C ALA A 19 5.32 -15.32 -15.83
N ALA A 20 6.59 -15.67 -15.61
CA ALA A 20 7.20 -15.66 -14.29
C ALA A 20 7.23 -14.25 -13.68
N PHE A 21 7.55 -13.22 -14.49
CA PHE A 21 7.52 -11.82 -14.04
C PHE A 21 6.12 -11.36 -13.62
N ILE A 22 5.10 -11.68 -14.43
CA ILE A 22 3.71 -11.34 -14.13
C ILE A 22 3.28 -12.03 -12.83
N ASN A 23 3.51 -13.34 -12.72
CA ASN A 23 3.14 -14.10 -11.52
C ASN A 23 3.78 -13.51 -10.26
N ARG A 24 5.09 -13.22 -10.31
CA ARG A 24 5.79 -12.58 -9.19
C ARG A 24 5.22 -11.21 -8.86
N THR A 25 4.93 -10.37 -9.85
CA THR A 25 4.34 -9.04 -9.61
C THR A 25 2.99 -9.15 -8.88
N TYR A 26 2.12 -10.05 -9.34
CA TYR A 26 0.81 -10.26 -8.72
C TYR A 26 0.91 -10.93 -7.34
N LEU A 27 1.88 -11.81 -7.10
CA LEU A 27 2.11 -12.37 -5.77
C LEU A 27 2.54 -11.31 -4.77
N HIS A 28 3.40 -10.37 -5.16
CA HIS A 28 3.78 -9.24 -4.29
C HIS A 28 2.60 -8.31 -4.03
N LEU A 29 1.81 -7.99 -5.06
CA LEU A 29 0.61 -7.19 -4.91
C LEU A 29 -0.39 -7.86 -3.96
N PHE A 30 -0.66 -9.15 -4.17
CA PHE A 30 -1.55 -9.93 -3.30
C PHE A 30 -1.05 -9.95 -1.85
N GLY A 31 0.25 -10.17 -1.64
CA GLY A 31 0.87 -10.12 -0.32
C GLY A 31 0.73 -8.75 0.35
N ALA A 32 0.93 -7.66 -0.41
CA ALA A 32 0.77 -6.30 0.09
C ALA A 32 -0.67 -5.99 0.50
N ILE A 33 -1.65 -6.35 -0.34
CA ILE A 33 -3.08 -6.18 -0.04
C ILE A 33 -3.47 -7.00 1.19
N THR A 34 -3.03 -8.26 1.27
CA THR A 34 -3.34 -9.12 2.43
C THR A 34 -2.75 -8.55 3.72
N ALA A 35 -1.51 -8.07 3.68
CA ALA A 35 -0.87 -7.43 4.83
C ALA A 35 -1.59 -6.13 5.24
N PHE A 36 -2.00 -5.31 4.27
CA PHE A 36 -2.80 -4.11 4.50
C PHE A 36 -4.12 -4.44 5.22
N VAL A 37 -4.90 -5.38 4.69
CA VAL A 37 -6.19 -5.80 5.30
C VAL A 37 -5.97 -6.35 6.71
N ALA A 38 -4.93 -7.17 6.91
CA ALA A 38 -4.62 -7.72 8.22
C ALA A 38 -4.25 -6.63 9.25
N LEU A 39 -3.50 -5.60 8.82
CA LEU A 39 -3.16 -4.46 9.67
C LEU A 39 -4.40 -3.64 10.01
N GLU A 40 -5.29 -3.38 9.05
CA GLU A 40 -6.54 -2.68 9.32
C GLU A 40 -7.40 -3.47 10.32
N ALA A 41 -7.63 -4.76 10.07
CA ALA A 41 -8.37 -5.61 10.99
C ALA A 41 -7.79 -5.55 12.42
N TRP A 42 -6.46 -5.58 12.55
CA TRP A 42 -5.79 -5.43 13.83
C TRP A 42 -5.96 -4.02 14.45
N LEU A 43 -5.85 -2.94 13.67
CA LEU A 43 -6.06 -1.55 14.13
C LEU A 43 -7.49 -1.33 14.65
N PHE A 44 -8.48 -1.92 13.98
CA PHE A 44 -9.89 -1.83 14.41
C PHE A 44 -10.17 -2.69 15.64
N GLN A 45 -9.72 -3.94 15.66
CA GLN A 45 -9.93 -4.85 16.80
C GLN A 45 -9.23 -4.38 18.08
N SER A 46 -8.08 -3.72 17.96
CA SER A 46 -7.34 -3.16 19.09
C SER A 46 -7.94 -1.86 19.66
N GLY A 47 -8.91 -1.25 18.97
CA GLY A 47 -9.48 0.06 19.35
C GLY A 47 -8.59 1.27 18.98
N LEU A 48 -7.44 1.05 18.33
CA LEU A 48 -6.59 2.14 17.84
C LEU A 48 -7.27 2.97 16.74
N ALA A 49 -8.16 2.34 15.97
CA ALA A 49 -8.90 3.02 14.90
C ALA A 49 -9.69 4.25 15.40
N GLU A 50 -10.35 4.14 16.56
CA GLU A 50 -11.08 5.27 17.14
C GLU A 50 -10.13 6.39 17.57
N GLN A 51 -8.99 6.05 18.16
CA GLN A 51 -7.99 7.03 18.61
C GLN A 51 -7.43 7.81 17.42
N ILE A 52 -7.06 7.11 16.34
CA ILE A 52 -6.58 7.72 15.10
C ILE A 52 -7.66 8.63 14.50
N ASN A 53 -8.91 8.17 14.42
CA ASN A 53 -10.00 8.97 13.88
C ASN A 53 -10.26 10.26 14.69
N ARG A 54 -10.10 10.23 16.02
CA ARG A 54 -10.23 11.42 16.88
C ARG A 54 -9.16 12.48 16.63
N LEU A 55 -8.02 12.12 16.04
CA LEU A 55 -6.96 13.07 15.67
C LEU A 55 -7.31 13.88 14.40
N LEU A 56 -8.29 13.44 13.61
CA LEU A 56 -8.68 14.17 12.41
C LEU A 56 -9.52 15.42 12.75
N PRO A 57 -9.16 16.59 12.21
CA PRO A 57 -9.99 17.78 12.31
C PRO A 57 -11.37 17.56 11.68
N ARG A 58 -12.43 18.04 12.35
CA ARG A 58 -13.78 18.01 11.80
C ARG A 58 -13.84 18.88 10.54
N GLY A 59 -14.44 18.37 9.46
CA GLY A 59 -14.62 19.08 8.19
C GLY A 59 -13.43 18.99 7.25
N ALA A 60 -12.23 19.42 7.66
CA ALA A 60 -11.04 19.43 6.81
C ALA A 60 -10.19 18.15 6.85
N GLY A 61 -10.53 17.18 7.73
CA GLY A 61 -9.75 15.95 7.90
C GLY A 61 -9.58 15.12 6.63
N TRP A 62 -10.54 15.16 5.70
CA TRP A 62 -10.43 14.45 4.43
C TRP A 62 -9.29 14.97 3.54
N LEU A 63 -8.96 16.28 3.60
CA LEU A 63 -7.83 16.85 2.87
C LEU A 63 -6.49 16.36 3.43
N LEU A 64 -6.42 16.13 4.75
CA LEU A 64 -5.23 15.55 5.36
C LEU A 64 -5.04 14.09 4.93
N VAL A 65 -6.12 13.32 4.84
CA VAL A 65 -6.07 11.95 4.32
C VAL A 65 -5.55 11.94 2.88
N LEU A 66 -6.11 12.78 2.00
CA LEU A 66 -5.63 12.88 0.61
C LEU A 66 -4.19 13.36 0.51
N GLY A 67 -3.83 14.39 1.29
CA GLY A 67 -2.46 14.90 1.33
C GLY A 67 -1.47 13.83 1.78
N ALA A 68 -1.81 13.09 2.84
CA ALA A 68 -1.01 11.99 3.34
C ALA A 68 -0.87 10.88 2.29
N PHE A 69 -1.97 10.45 1.66
CA PHE A 69 -1.96 9.44 0.59
C PHE A 69 -1.02 9.84 -0.57
N MET A 70 -1.13 11.08 -1.06
CA MET A 70 -0.25 11.56 -2.13
C MET A 70 1.22 11.59 -1.72
N ILE A 71 1.52 12.12 -0.53
CA ILE A 71 2.91 12.26 -0.04
C ILE A 71 3.53 10.89 0.21
N VAL A 72 2.81 9.99 0.88
CA VAL A 72 3.26 8.64 1.22
C VAL A 72 3.46 7.82 -0.05
N GLY A 73 2.49 7.82 -0.97
CA GLY A 73 2.60 7.12 -2.25
C GLY A 73 3.76 7.63 -3.10
N TRP A 74 3.94 8.95 -3.18
CA TRP A 74 5.09 9.56 -3.86
C TRP A 74 6.41 9.16 -3.21
N ALA A 75 6.54 9.28 -1.89
CA ALA A 75 7.76 9.01 -1.16
C ALA A 75 8.16 7.54 -1.25
N ALA A 76 7.21 6.63 -1.01
CA ALA A 76 7.45 5.19 -1.11
C ALA A 76 7.90 4.79 -2.52
N SER A 77 7.21 5.30 -3.55
CA SER A 77 7.58 5.07 -4.95
C SER A 77 8.97 5.63 -5.24
N HIS A 78 9.26 6.84 -4.77
CA HIS A 78 10.56 7.49 -4.98
C HIS A 78 11.72 6.72 -4.35
N VAL A 79 11.54 6.20 -3.14
CA VAL A 79 12.52 5.35 -2.45
C VAL A 79 12.67 4.01 -3.17
N ALA A 80 11.57 3.34 -3.51
CA ALA A 80 11.61 2.05 -4.19
C ALA A 80 12.34 2.11 -5.55
N HIS A 81 12.17 3.20 -6.32
CA HIS A 81 12.86 3.41 -7.59
C HIS A 81 14.36 3.70 -7.45
N ARG A 82 14.80 4.26 -6.32
CA ARG A 82 16.21 4.57 -6.05
C ARG A 82 16.94 3.47 -5.28
N ALA A 83 16.19 2.55 -4.68
CA ALA A 83 16.74 1.43 -3.93
C ALA A 83 17.62 0.56 -4.83
N ARG A 84 18.84 0.27 -4.35
CA ARG A 84 19.83 -0.55 -5.06
C ARG A 84 19.84 -2.00 -4.62
N THR A 85 19.07 -2.34 -3.58
CA THR A 85 18.98 -3.70 -3.03
C THR A 85 17.51 -4.11 -2.93
N PRO A 86 17.20 -5.41 -3.13
CA PRO A 86 15.84 -5.92 -2.93
C PRO A 86 15.32 -5.66 -1.52
N ALA A 87 16.17 -5.80 -0.50
CA ALA A 87 15.79 -5.55 0.89
C ALA A 87 15.28 -4.11 1.11
N ALA A 88 15.93 -3.11 0.50
CA ALA A 88 15.48 -1.72 0.60
C ALA A 88 14.16 -1.48 -0.17
N GLN A 89 13.93 -2.17 -1.29
CA GLN A 89 12.66 -2.12 -2.02
C GLN A 89 11.51 -2.69 -1.19
N TYR A 90 11.73 -3.84 -0.53
CA TYR A 90 10.74 -4.43 0.37
C TYR A 90 10.52 -3.60 1.64
N ALA A 91 11.56 -2.93 2.16
CA ALA A 91 11.40 -2.00 3.27
C ALA A 91 10.51 -0.80 2.87
N ALA A 92 10.69 -0.25 1.67
CA ALA A 92 9.82 0.81 1.14
C ALA A 92 8.38 0.31 0.97
N LEU A 93 8.18 -0.90 0.45
CA LEU A 93 6.86 -1.52 0.32
C LEU A 93 6.20 -1.76 1.69
N GLY A 94 6.94 -2.31 2.65
CA GLY A 94 6.42 -2.55 4.01
C GLY A 94 6.05 -1.26 4.73
N GLY A 95 6.89 -0.23 4.63
CA GLY A 95 6.58 1.10 5.17
C GLY A 95 5.35 1.72 4.51
N PHE A 96 5.20 1.55 3.19
CA PHE A 96 4.02 1.99 2.46
C PHE A 96 2.75 1.31 2.96
N ILE A 97 2.75 -0.02 3.10
CA ILE A 97 1.60 -0.78 3.62
C ILE A 97 1.16 -0.29 5.01
N ILE A 98 2.12 -0.07 5.92
CA ILE A 98 1.82 0.41 7.28
C ILE A 98 1.24 1.83 7.25
N ALA A 99 1.84 2.72 6.47
CA ALA A 99 1.39 4.10 6.36
C ALA A 99 -0.02 4.19 5.73
N GLU A 100 -0.26 3.44 4.65
CA GLU A 100 -1.57 3.36 4.00
C GLU A 100 -2.64 2.82 4.94
N ALA A 101 -2.34 1.77 5.74
CA ALA A 101 -3.29 1.25 6.73
C ALA A 101 -3.73 2.34 7.71
N ILE A 102 -2.81 3.18 8.20
CA ILE A 102 -3.13 4.30 9.10
C ILE A 102 -3.96 5.38 8.37
N ILE A 103 -3.62 5.69 7.11
CA ILE A 103 -4.32 6.70 6.31
C ILE A 103 -5.77 6.28 6.02
N PHE A 104 -6.01 4.98 5.80
CA PHE A 104 -7.34 4.45 5.49
C PHE A 104 -8.26 4.29 6.71
N VAL A 105 -7.71 4.14 7.92
CA VAL A 105 -8.48 4.05 9.17
C VAL A 105 -9.63 5.05 9.28
N PRO A 106 -9.43 6.37 9.17
CA PRO A 106 -10.52 7.32 9.32
C PRO A 106 -11.61 7.16 8.25
N MET A 107 -11.24 6.80 7.02
CA MET A 107 -12.22 6.56 5.96
C MET A 107 -13.08 5.34 6.25
N LEU A 108 -12.45 4.22 6.65
CA LEU A 108 -13.17 3.01 7.02
C LEU A 108 -13.98 3.18 8.30
N TYR A 109 -13.46 3.92 9.28
CA TYR A 109 -14.16 4.22 10.53
C TYR A 109 -15.44 5.02 10.26
N MET A 110 -15.36 6.06 9.40
CA MET A 110 -16.54 6.81 8.96
C MET A 110 -17.52 5.92 8.20
N ALA A 111 -17.04 5.05 7.30
CA ALA A 111 -17.89 4.12 6.55
C ALA A 111 -18.64 3.14 7.46
N MET A 112 -17.96 2.52 8.42
CA MET A 112 -18.57 1.58 9.38
C MET A 112 -19.63 2.25 10.27
N ASN A 113 -19.48 3.55 10.57
CA ASN A 113 -20.51 4.31 11.29
C ASN A 113 -21.77 4.58 10.45
N ILE A 114 -21.66 4.58 9.11
CA ILE A 114 -22.82 4.70 8.21
C ILE A 114 -23.50 3.34 8.06
N SER A 115 -22.73 2.28 7.83
CA SER A 115 -23.22 0.90 7.82
C SER A 115 -22.08 -0.07 8.22
N PRO A 116 -22.28 -0.86 9.29
CA PRO A 116 -21.25 -1.80 9.77
C PRO A 116 -20.87 -2.90 8.77
N ASP A 117 -21.69 -3.17 7.76
CA ASP A 117 -21.47 -4.24 6.78
C ASP A 117 -20.68 -3.80 5.54
N ILE A 118 -20.35 -2.51 5.41
CA ILE A 118 -19.59 -1.99 4.25
C ILE A 118 -18.25 -2.68 4.05
N PRO A 119 -17.43 -2.94 5.09
CA PRO A 119 -16.18 -3.69 4.92
C PRO A 119 -16.42 -5.09 4.36
N LYS A 120 -17.51 -5.76 4.77
CA LYS A 120 -17.83 -7.12 4.30
C LYS A 120 -18.20 -7.18 2.83
N GLN A 121 -18.86 -6.14 2.35
CA GLN A 121 -19.18 -6.00 0.92
C GLN A 121 -17.93 -5.76 0.07
N ALA A 122 -16.86 -5.21 0.67
CA ALA A 122 -15.56 -5.04 0.02
C ALA A 122 -14.66 -6.30 0.10
N GLY A 123 -15.15 -7.39 0.69
CA GLY A 123 -14.44 -8.66 0.82
C GLY A 123 -13.67 -8.87 2.13
N MET A 124 -14.02 -8.12 3.19
CA MET A 124 -13.44 -8.25 4.55
C MET A 124 -14.33 -9.00 5.55
#